data_AF-A0A947AH17-F1
#
_entry.id   AF-A0A947AH17-F1
#
_cell.length_a   1.000
_cell.length_b   1.000
_cell.length_c   1.000
_cell.angle_alpha   90.00
_cell.angle_beta   90.00
_cell.angle_gamma   90.00
#
_symmetry.space_group_name_H-M   'P 1'
#
loop_
_entity.id
_entity.type
_entity.pdbx_description
1 polymer ?
#
loop_
_entity_poly.entity_id
_entity_poly.type
_entity_poly.pdbx_seq_one_letter_code
_entity_poly.pdbx_strand_id
1 'polypeptide(L)'
;SKTPKGLYLMIDYVNFKGEGIDPKEHYNNQGWGLLQVIEKMRPIHSETEFAAAAKFILNRRAENNPGDKRFLPGWFRRIDRYNSLPFDPPCSD
;
A
#
# COMPACT_ATOMS: atom_id res chain seq x y z
N SER A 1 24.33 2.37 4.40
CA SER A 1 23.37 3.44 4.70
C SER A 1 22.03 2.80 4.99
N LYS A 2 21.31 3.31 6.00
CA LYS A 2 20.02 2.76 6.43
C LYS A 2 18.91 3.40 5.57
N THR A 3 18.28 2.63 4.67
CA THR A 3 17.13 3.13 3.89
C THR A 3 16.03 3.57 4.87
N PRO A 4 15.54 4.82 4.82
CA PRO A 4 14.46 5.25 5.69
C PRO A 4 13.24 4.35 5.52
N LYS A 5 12.64 3.88 6.63
CA LYS A 5 11.49 2.96 6.65
C LYS A 5 10.39 3.38 5.67
N GLY A 6 10.07 4.68 5.61
CA GLY A 6 9.09 5.23 4.66
C GLY A 6 9.40 4.97 3.18
N LEU A 7 10.67 5.06 2.76
CA LEU A 7 11.06 4.79 1.37
C LEU A 7 10.90 3.30 1.03
N TYR A 8 11.26 2.40 1.95
CA TYR A 8 11.03 0.98 1.77
C TYR A 8 9.54 0.64 1.60
N LEU A 9 8.67 1.27 2.39
CA LEU A 9 7.22 1.06 2.30
C LEU A 9 6.64 1.47 0.96
N MET A 10 7.07 2.62 0.44
CA MET A 10 6.64 3.11 -0.87
C MET A 10 7.09 2.14 -1.97
N ILE A 11 8.36 1.73 -1.95
CA ILE A 11 8.91 0.78 -2.92
C ILE A 11 8.21 -0.58 -2.83
N ASP A 12 7.99 -1.12 -1.62
CA ASP A 12 7.29 -2.38 -1.43
C ASP A 12 5.85 -2.31 -1.95
N TYR A 13 5.16 -1.19 -1.71
CA TYR A 13 3.79 -1.00 -2.18
C TYR A 13 3.72 -0.93 -3.71
N VAL A 14 4.66 -0.23 -4.35
CA VAL A 14 4.78 -0.20 -5.82
C VAL A 14 4.97 -1.61 -6.37
N ASN A 15 5.89 -2.39 -5.79
CA ASN A 15 6.09 -3.78 -6.22
C ASN A 15 4.88 -4.70 -5.95
N PHE A 16 4.03 -4.33 -4.99
CA PHE A 16 2.87 -5.11 -4.60
C PHE A 16 1.61 -4.79 -5.42
N LYS A 17 1.33 -3.50 -5.66
CA LYS A 17 0.07 -3.02 -6.24
C LYS A 17 0.23 -2.07 -7.41
N GLY A 18 1.46 -1.63 -7.67
CA GLY A 18 1.81 -0.66 -8.69
C GLY A 18 1.73 0.79 -8.21
N GLU A 19 2.10 1.69 -9.12
CA GLU A 19 2.25 3.11 -8.85
C GLU A 19 0.89 3.84 -8.81
N GLY A 20 -0.12 3.34 -9.54
CA GLY A 20 -1.46 3.94 -9.60
C GLY A 20 -1.57 5.07 -10.61
N ILE A 21 -0.65 5.09 -11.60
CA ILE A 21 -0.62 6.06 -12.70
C ILE A 21 -1.02 5.43 -14.05
N ASP A 22 -0.99 4.10 -14.17
CA ASP A 22 -1.47 3.41 -15.36
C ASP A 22 -3.01 3.35 -15.30
N PRO A 23 -3.75 3.83 -16.33
CA PRO A 23 -5.21 3.72 -16.38
C PRO A 23 -5.76 2.30 -16.20
N LYS A 24 -4.95 1.26 -16.46
CA LYS A 24 -5.31 -0.14 -16.19
C LYS A 24 -5.37 -0.47 -14.70
N GLU A 25 -4.82 0.38 -13.85
CA GLU A 25 -4.84 0.26 -12.40
C GLU A 25 -6.06 0.92 -11.75
N HIS A 26 -7.13 1.11 -12.53
CA HIS A 26 -8.35 1.78 -12.11
C HIS A 26 -9.57 0.89 -12.32
N TYR A 27 -10.51 0.94 -11.37
CA TYR A 27 -11.88 0.54 -11.59
C TYR A 27 -12.77 1.75 -11.37
N ASN A 28 -13.72 2.01 -12.29
CA ASN A 28 -14.63 3.15 -12.18
C ASN A 28 -13.90 4.49 -11.96
N ASN A 29 -12.79 4.70 -12.67
CA ASN A 29 -11.89 5.86 -12.51
C ASN A 29 -11.21 5.98 -11.13
N GLN A 30 -11.35 4.98 -10.26
CA GLN A 30 -10.71 4.94 -8.94
C GLN A 30 -9.49 4.00 -8.99
N GLY A 31 -8.30 4.59 -8.92
CA GLY A 31 -7.03 3.85 -8.88
C GLY A 31 -6.79 3.13 -7.55
N TRP A 32 -5.82 2.22 -7.49
CA TRP A 32 -5.43 1.53 -6.25
C TRP A 32 -3.94 1.49 -5.95
N GLY A 33 -3.12 2.18 -6.74
CA GLY A 33 -1.67 2.17 -6.56
C GLY A 33 -1.19 3.21 -5.54
N LEU A 34 0.14 3.36 -5.46
CA LEU A 34 0.79 4.25 -4.49
C LEU A 34 0.26 5.69 -4.52
N LEU A 35 -0.02 6.24 -5.70
CA LEU A 35 -0.56 7.59 -5.87
C LEU A 35 -1.83 7.78 -5.02
N GLN A 36 -2.81 6.89 -5.15
CA GLN A 36 -4.07 7.01 -4.43
C GLN A 36 -3.91 6.76 -2.93
N VAL A 37 -2.89 5.99 -2.51
CA VAL A 37 -2.55 5.85 -1.09
C VAL A 37 -2.07 7.19 -0.54
N ILE A 38 -1.11 7.83 -1.20
CA ILE A 38 -0.55 9.11 -0.76
C ILE A 38 -1.61 10.21 -0.78
N GLU A 39 -2.45 10.29 -1.82
CA GLU A 39 -3.57 11.25 -1.89
C GLU A 39 -4.61 11.04 -0.77
N LYS A 40 -4.78 9.80 -0.31
CA LYS A 40 -5.74 9.46 0.75
C LYS A 40 -5.19 9.77 2.15
N MET A 41 -3.87 9.79 2.32
CA MET A 41 -3.25 10.05 3.61
C MET A 41 -3.59 11.45 4.12
N ARG A 42 -3.78 11.56 5.43
CA ARG A 42 -3.75 12.86 6.13
C ARG A 42 -2.37 13.51 5.97
N PRO A 43 -2.24 14.84 6.19
CA PRO A 43 -0.95 15.55 6.18
C PRO A 43 -0.09 15.22 7.41
N ILE A 44 -0.01 13.95 7.78
CA ILE A 44 0.79 13.37 8.84
C ILE A 44 1.60 12.24 8.20
N HIS A 45 2.90 12.44 8.08
CA HIS A 45 3.80 11.44 7.53
C HIS A 45 4.11 10.37 8.57
N SER A 46 3.33 9.29 8.55
CA SER A 46 3.55 8.12 9.42
C SER A 46 3.22 6.82 8.70
N GLU A 47 3.90 5.75 9.09
CA GLU A 47 3.68 4.40 8.56
C GLU A 47 2.29 3.89 8.89
N THR A 48 1.77 4.24 10.07
CA THR A 48 0.41 3.92 10.49
C THR A 48 -0.63 4.55 9.57
N GLU A 49 -0.43 5.82 9.19
CA GLU A 49 -1.31 6.52 8.26
C GLU A 49 -1.22 5.92 6.85
N PHE A 50 -0.01 5.59 6.39
CA PHE A 50 0.20 4.90 5.12
C PHE A 50 -0.53 3.55 5.09
N ALA A 51 -0.40 2.75 6.15
CA ALA A 51 -1.06 1.46 6.27
C ALA A 51 -2.61 1.60 6.29
N ALA A 52 -3.13 2.60 7.00
CA ALA A 52 -4.57 2.88 7.03
C ALA A 52 -5.10 3.30 5.65
N ALA A 53 -4.41 4.21 4.96
CA ALA A 53 -4.76 4.64 3.61
C ALA A 53 -4.70 3.47 2.61
N ALA A 54 -3.64 2.67 2.64
CA ALA A 54 -3.49 1.48 1.81
C ALA A 54 -4.65 0.47 2.00
N LYS A 55 -5.04 0.20 3.25
CA LYS A 55 -6.18 -0.69 3.54
C LYS A 55 -7.49 -0.12 3.00
N PHE A 56 -7.73 1.18 3.16
CA PHE A 56 -8.90 1.85 2.59
C PHE A 56 -8.98 1.70 1.07
N ILE A 57 -7.87 1.99 0.38
CA ILE A 57 -7.79 1.91 -1.08
C ILE A 57 -8.02 0.48 -1.58
N LEU A 58 -7.44 -0.52 -0.91
CA LEU A 58 -7.62 -1.92 -1.27
C LEU A 58 -9.03 -2.44 -0.98
N ASN A 59 -9.67 -1.97 0.09
CA ASN A 59 -11.08 -2.26 0.35
C ASN A 59 -11.98 -1.69 -0.75
N ARG A 60 -11.78 -0.41 -1.12
CA ARG A 60 -12.50 0.24 -2.22
C ARG A 60 -12.32 -0.49 -3.54
N ARG A 61 -11.10 -0.94 -3.86
CA ARG A 61 -10.85 -1.78 -5.04
C ARG A 61 -11.71 -3.05 -5.01
N ALA A 62 -11.78 -3.72 -3.87
CA ALA A 62 -12.58 -4.93 -3.70
C ALA A 62 -14.11 -4.68 -3.68
N GLU A 63 -14.55 -3.47 -3.38
CA GLU A 63 -15.94 -3.03 -3.57
C GLU A 63 -16.26 -2.84 -5.05
N ASN A 64 -15.35 -2.22 -5.81
CA ASN A 64 -15.49 -2.04 -7.27
C ASN A 64 -15.37 -3.35 -8.05
N ASN A 65 -14.59 -4.31 -7.55
CA ASN A 65 -14.43 -5.65 -8.13
C ASN A 65 -14.58 -6.72 -7.03
N PRO A 66 -15.80 -7.22 -6.76
CA PRO A 66 -16.07 -8.16 -5.68
C PRO A 66 -15.22 -9.44 -5.67
N GLY A 67 -14.71 -9.87 -6.83
CA GLY A 67 -13.77 -10.99 -6.94
C GLY A 67 -12.47 -10.79 -6.17
N ASP A 68 -12.08 -9.54 -5.89
CA ASP A 68 -10.87 -9.20 -5.14
C ASP A 68 -11.04 -9.36 -3.62
N LYS A 69 -12.27 -9.45 -3.10
CA LYS A 69 -12.54 -9.59 -1.64
C LYS A 69 -11.82 -10.79 -1.03
N ARG A 70 -11.65 -11.88 -1.80
CA ARG A 70 -10.92 -13.08 -1.36
C ARG A 70 -9.46 -12.82 -0.99
N PHE A 71 -8.86 -11.74 -1.52
CA PHE A 71 -7.47 -11.40 -1.29
C PHE A 71 -7.26 -10.42 -0.13
N LEU A 72 -8.32 -9.73 0.32
CA LEU A 72 -8.24 -8.71 1.38
C LEU A 72 -7.52 -9.23 2.65
N PRO A 73 -7.79 -10.45 3.16
CA PRO A 73 -7.09 -10.93 4.35
C PRO A 73 -5.56 -11.00 4.16
N GLY A 74 -5.10 -11.48 3.00
CA GLY A 74 -3.68 -11.58 2.67
C GLY A 74 -3.04 -10.21 2.42
N TRP A 75 -3.75 -9.33 1.72
CA TRP A 75 -3.32 -7.96 1.48
C TRP A 75 -3.19 -7.18 2.77
N PHE A 76 -4.19 -7.21 3.64
CA PHE A 76 -4.16 -6.51 4.93
C PHE A 76 -3.03 -7.04 5.82
N ARG A 77 -2.80 -8.36 5.84
CA ARG A 77 -1.65 -8.94 6.55
C ARG A 77 -0.31 -8.45 6.00
N ARG A 78 -0.18 -8.17 4.70
CA ARG A 78 1.03 -7.54 4.13
C ARG A 78 1.18 -6.12 4.63
N ILE A 79 0.13 -5.31 4.55
CA ILE A 79 0.14 -3.91 4.98
C ILE A 79 0.38 -3.78 6.49
N ASP A 80 -0.14 -4.69 7.32
CA ASP A 80 0.07 -4.65 8.77
C ASP A 80 1.54 -4.80 9.16
N ARG A 81 2.35 -5.50 8.34
CA ARG A 81 3.79 -5.61 8.58
C ARG A 81 4.51 -4.29 8.47
N TYR A 82 3.95 -3.28 7.79
CA TYR A 82 4.56 -1.97 7.64
C TYR A 82 4.77 -1.27 8.99
N ASN A 83 3.84 -1.49 9.92
CA ASN A 83 3.94 -0.97 11.28
C ASN A 83 5.03 -1.70 12.08
N SER A 84 5.18 -3.01 11.84
CA SER A 84 6.10 -3.87 12.57
C SER A 84 7.44 -4.10 11.86
N LEU A 85 7.73 -3.45 10.72
CA LEU A 85 8.99 -3.66 10.02
C LEU A 85 10.13 -3.41 11.02
N PRO A 86 10.89 -4.47 11.39
CA PRO A 86 12.15 -4.26 12.06
C PRO A 86 13.02 -3.48 11.09
N PHE A 87 13.83 -2.57 11.62
CA PHE A 87 14.78 -1.81 10.83
C PHE A 87 15.96 -2.73 10.42
N ASP A 88 15.67 -3.81 9.72
CA ASP A 88 16.65 -4.67 9.06
C ASP A 88 16.00 -5.21 7.78
N PRO A 89 16.39 -4.67 6.60
CA PRO A 89 15.96 -5.25 5.34
C PRO A 89 16.55 -6.67 5.21
N PRO A 90 15.94 -7.56 4.40
CA PRO A 90 16.43 -8.92 4.16
C PRO A 90 17.81 -9.00 3.45
N CYS A 91 18.50 -7.86 3.29
CA CYS A 91 19.86 -7.75 2.79
C CYS A 91 20.72 -7.00 3.83
N SER A 92 20.88 -7.59 5.00
CA SER A 92 22.04 -7.35 5.86
C SER A 92 22.72 -8.71 5.97
N ASP A 93 23.88 -8.85 5.32
CA ASP A 93 24.74 -10.05 5.38
C ASP A 93 25.15 -10.38 6.83
#